data_AF-A0A8S8YES1-F1
#
_entry.id   AF-A0A8S8YES1-F1
#
_cell.length_a   1.000
_cell.length_b   1.000
_cell.length_c   1.000
_cell.angle_alpha   90.00
_cell.angle_beta   90.00
_cell.angle_gamma   90.00
#
_symmetry.space_group_name_H-M   'P 1'
#
loop_
_entity.id
_entity.type
_entity.pdbx_description
1 polymer ?
#
loop_
_entity_poly.entity_id
_entity_poly.type
_entity_poly.pdbx_seq_one_letter_code
_entity_poly.pdbx_strand_id
1 'polypeptide(L)'
;MQALHNRAVNVTEPTYERTWEEIHALLDIMSREMRLQRNRFELRRLEFGDVPETHRALMKFVRARAMAECLQWTLGMREHVDDPHPDAIPQFRKD
;
A
#
# COMPACT_ATOMS: atom_id res chain seq x y z
N MET A 1 -9.75 26.50 -10.78
CA MET A 1 -9.06 25.22 -10.47
C MET A 1 -8.37 25.37 -9.12
N GLN A 2 -8.97 24.88 -8.03
CA GLN A 2 -8.36 24.93 -6.71
C GLN A 2 -7.31 23.82 -6.61
N ALA A 3 -6.06 24.21 -6.37
CA ALA A 3 -4.97 23.31 -6.06
C ALA A 3 -5.27 22.62 -4.72
N LEU A 4 -5.49 21.30 -4.76
CA LEU A 4 -5.47 20.44 -3.59
C LEU A 4 -4.07 20.54 -2.98
N HIS A 5 -3.92 21.41 -1.98
CA HIS A 5 -2.73 21.48 -1.18
C HIS A 5 -2.56 20.10 -0.52
N ASN A 6 -1.51 19.38 -0.94
CA ASN A 6 -0.97 18.28 -0.16
C ASN A 6 -0.69 18.83 1.24
N ARG A 7 -1.53 18.46 2.21
CA ARG A 7 -1.31 18.80 3.60
C ARG A 7 -0.03 18.08 4.03
N ALA A 8 1.08 18.81 4.05
CA ALA A 8 2.33 18.32 4.61
C ALA A 8 2.07 18.07 6.11
N VAL A 9 1.93 16.81 6.49
CA VAL A 9 1.80 16.42 7.90
C VAL A 9 3.19 16.56 8.50
N ASN A 10 3.43 17.64 9.23
CA ASN A 10 4.61 17.77 10.08
C ASN A 10 4.45 16.82 11.26
N VAL A 11 5.06 15.64 11.17
CA VAL A 11 5.20 14.71 12.29
C VAL A 11 6.41 15.14 13.09
N THR A 12 6.17 15.94 14.14
CA THR A 12 7.24 16.49 14.98
C THR A 12 7.70 15.51 16.07
N GLU A 13 6.85 14.55 16.45
CA GLU A 13 7.14 13.56 17.50
C GLU A 13 6.36 12.25 17.28
N PRO A 14 6.92 11.07 17.63
CA PRO A 14 6.17 9.82 17.61
C PRO A 14 5.03 9.88 18.62
N THR A 15 3.79 9.78 18.15
CA THR A 15 2.62 9.71 19.03
C THR A 15 2.43 8.28 19.49
N TYR A 16 2.88 7.97 20.71
CA TYR A 16 2.70 6.65 21.36
C TYR A 16 1.32 6.49 22.02
N GLU A 17 0.51 7.55 22.05
CA GLU A 17 -0.82 7.55 22.68
C GLU A 17 -1.94 7.06 21.76
N ARG A 18 -1.62 6.63 20.52
CA ARG A 18 -2.64 6.17 19.58
C ARG A 18 -3.35 4.94 20.10
N THR A 19 -4.68 4.95 20.01
CA THR A 19 -5.49 3.77 20.31
C THR A 19 -5.34 2.73 19.19
N TRP A 20 -5.68 1.48 19.49
CA TRP A 20 -5.72 0.43 18.47
C TRP A 20 -6.67 0.78 17.32
N GLU A 21 -7.81 1.40 17.61
CA GLU A 21 -8.79 1.83 16.59
C GLU A 21 -8.19 2.87 15.63
N GLU A 22 -7.43 3.84 16.15
CA GLU A 22 -6.74 4.84 15.34
C GLU A 22 -5.63 4.20 14.48
N ILE A 23 -4.89 3.23 15.03
CA ILE A 23 -3.89 2.45 14.29
C ILE A 23 -4.55 1.68 13.15
N HIS A 24 -5.66 0.99 13.40
CA HIS A 24 -6.43 0.29 12.36
C HIS A 24 -6.94 1.26 11.28
N ALA A 25 -7.45 2.43 11.66
CA ALA A 25 -7.91 3.44 10.70
C ALA A 25 -6.77 3.94 9.79
N LEU A 26 -5.56 4.12 10.33
CA LEU A 26 -4.38 4.49 9.56
C LEU A 26 -3.94 3.38 8.58
N LEU A 27 -3.99 2.12 9.01
CA LEU A 27 -3.70 0.98 8.14
C LEU A 27 -4.73 0.82 7.02
N ASP A 28 -6.00 1.12 7.29
CA ASP A 28 -7.05 1.14 6.27
C ASP A 28 -6.81 2.24 5.24
N ILE A 29 -6.36 3.42 5.68
CA ILE A 29 -5.96 4.51 4.79
C ILE A 29 -4.79 4.05 3.90
N MET A 30 -3.74 3.47 4.49
CA MET A 30 -2.59 2.97 3.74
C MET A 30 -2.99 1.88 2.73
N SER A 31 -3.86 0.95 3.14
CA SER A 31 -4.38 -0.12 2.27
C SER A 31 -5.23 0.43 1.11
N ARG A 32 -6.01 1.50 1.35
CA ARG A 32 -6.73 2.23 0.28
C ARG A 32 -5.76 2.93 -0.66
N GLU A 33 -4.73 3.59 -0.15
CA GLU A 33 -3.72 4.25 -0.98
C GLU A 33 -2.94 3.25 -1.84
N MET A 34 -2.55 2.11 -1.29
CA MET A 34 -1.92 1.02 -2.01
C MET A 34 -2.80 0.55 -3.18
N ARG A 35 -4.09 0.28 -2.93
CA ARG A 35 -5.06 -0.11 -3.96
C ARG A 35 -5.23 0.96 -5.03
N LEU A 36 -5.22 2.25 -4.65
CA LEU A 36 -5.25 3.35 -5.60
C LEU A 36 -4.02 3.35 -6.53
N GLN A 37 -2.81 3.11 -5.99
CA GLN A 37 -1.60 3.01 -6.82
C GLN A 37 -1.65 1.79 -7.73
N ARG A 38 -2.17 0.64 -7.25
CA ARG A 38 -2.40 -0.56 -8.08
C ARG A 38 -3.30 -0.23 -9.27
N ASN A 39 -4.46 0.38 -9.01
CA ASN A 39 -5.41 0.75 -10.06
C ASN A 39 -4.81 1.72 -11.08
N ARG A 40 -4.00 2.69 -10.62
CA ARG A 40 -3.29 3.63 -11.51
C ARG A 40 -2.27 2.93 -12.39
N PHE A 41 -1.54 1.96 -11.85
CA PHE A 41 -0.61 1.13 -12.62
C PHE A 41 -1.38 0.30 -13.66
N GLU A 42 -2.44 -0.40 -13.25
CA GLU A 42 -3.23 -1.25 -14.14
C GLU A 42 -3.87 -0.48 -15.29
N LEU A 43 -4.48 0.68 -14.99
CA LEU A 43 -5.04 1.55 -16.03
C LEU A 43 -3.97 1.99 -17.04
N ARG A 44 -2.79 2.39 -16.57
CA ARG A 44 -1.68 2.79 -17.47
C ARG A 44 -1.14 1.62 -18.28
N ARG A 45 -1.02 0.44 -17.67
CA ARG A 45 -0.60 -0.78 -18.36
C ARG A 45 -1.57 -1.13 -19.49
N LEU A 46 -2.88 -1.00 -19.24
CA LEU A 46 -3.92 -1.24 -20.25
C LEU A 46 -3.94 -0.18 -21.35
N GLU A 47 -3.74 1.10 -21.02
CA GLU A 47 -3.83 2.21 -21.97
C GLU A 47 -2.57 2.37 -22.84
N PHE A 48 -1.38 2.22 -22.25
CA PHE A 48 -0.10 2.56 -22.89
C PHE A 48 0.86 1.37 -23.05
N GLY A 49 0.57 0.23 -22.41
CA GLY A 49 1.49 -0.91 -22.38
C GLY A 49 2.75 -0.66 -21.55
N ASP A 50 3.85 -1.29 -21.95
CA ASP A 50 5.13 -1.23 -21.23
C ASP A 50 5.98 -0.04 -21.67
N VAL A 51 5.66 1.12 -21.10
CA VAL A 51 6.37 2.39 -21.31
C VAL A 51 6.99 2.89 -20.00
N PRO A 52 8.01 3.77 -20.05
CA PRO A 52 8.69 4.26 -18.84
C PRO A 52 7.75 4.83 -17.77
N GLU A 53 6.66 5.47 -18.17
CA GLU A 53 5.61 6.00 -17.28
C GLU A 53 4.86 4.89 -16.55
N THR A 54 4.58 3.77 -17.22
CA THR A 54 3.97 2.57 -16.62
C THR A 54 4.93 1.96 -15.59
N HIS A 55 6.22 1.88 -15.90
CA HIS A 55 7.23 1.42 -14.94
C HIS A 55 7.32 2.33 -13.71
N ARG A 56 7.25 3.66 -13.88
CA ARG A 56 7.20 4.60 -12.75
C ARG A 56 5.94 4.39 -11.88
N ALA A 57 4.80 4.08 -12.49
CA ALA A 57 3.58 3.76 -11.76
C ALA A 57 3.71 2.43 -11.00
N LEU A 58 4.30 1.40 -11.61
CA LEU A 58 4.61 0.13 -10.97
C LEU A 58 5.48 0.33 -9.72
N MET A 59 6.58 1.09 -9.84
CA MET A 59 7.48 1.34 -8.70
C MET A 59 6.78 2.05 -7.53
N LYS A 60 5.83 2.96 -7.81
CA LYS A 60 5.01 3.59 -6.77
C LYS A 60 4.09 2.58 -6.08
N PHE A 61 3.46 1.69 -6.84
CA PHE A 61 2.64 0.63 -6.28
C PHE A 61 3.47 -0.35 -5.43
N VAL A 62 4.59 -0.85 -5.95
CA VAL A 62 5.50 -1.76 -5.24
C VAL A 62 5.97 -1.14 -3.91
N ARG A 63 6.35 0.14 -3.92
CA ARG A 63 6.73 0.86 -2.70
C ARG A 63 5.58 0.92 -1.69
N ALA A 64 4.37 1.28 -2.14
CA ALA A 64 3.20 1.33 -1.26
C ALA A 64 2.86 -0.04 -0.67
N ARG A 65 2.98 -1.11 -1.48
CA ARG A 65 2.77 -2.49 -1.04
C ARG A 65 3.76 -2.90 0.04
N ALA A 66 5.06 -2.69 -0.21
CA ALA A 66 6.11 -3.01 0.76
C ALA A 66 5.94 -2.24 2.09
N MET A 67 5.49 -0.98 2.04
CA MET A 67 5.20 -0.20 3.25
C MET A 67 4.00 -0.77 4.02
N ALA A 68 2.93 -1.14 3.33
CA ALA A 68 1.76 -1.74 3.96
C ALA A 68 2.08 -3.10 4.60
N GLU A 69 2.76 -3.99 3.87
CA GLU A 69 3.24 -5.30 4.37
C GLU A 69 4.14 -5.13 5.59
N CYS A 70 5.09 -4.19 5.55
CA CYS A 70 5.99 -3.91 6.66
C CYS A 70 5.24 -3.43 7.92
N LEU A 71 4.25 -2.55 7.76
CA LEU A 71 3.44 -2.07 8.89
C LEU A 71 2.59 -3.18 9.50
N GLN A 72 1.95 -4.00 8.67
CA GLN A 72 1.17 -5.15 9.14
C GLN A 72 2.05 -6.16 9.89
N TRP A 73 3.21 -6.48 9.33
CA TRP A 73 4.18 -7.36 9.97
C TRP A 73 4.69 -6.82 11.30
N THR A 74 5.03 -5.53 11.36
CA THR A 74 5.52 -4.86 12.58
C THR A 74 4.48 -4.88 13.71
N LEU A 75 3.20 -4.80 13.35
CA LEU A 75 2.08 -4.87 14.31
C LEU A 75 1.66 -6.32 14.64
N GLY A 76 2.32 -7.33 14.07
CA GLY A 76 1.97 -8.74 14.28
C GLY A 76 0.62 -9.15 13.68
N MET A 77 0.12 -8.37 12.72
CA MET A 77 -1.14 -8.68 12.04
C MET A 77 -0.92 -9.82 11.05
N ARG A 78 -1.81 -10.82 11.06
CA ARG A 78 -1.85 -11.84 10.01
C ARG A 78 -2.62 -11.30 8.82
N GLU A 79 -2.12 -11.54 7.62
CA GLU A 79 -2.88 -11.32 6.39
C GLU A 79 -4.17 -12.16 6.44
N HIS A 80 -5.32 -11.49 6.40
CA HIS A 80 -6.57 -12.16 6.03
C HIS A 80 -6.55 -12.26 4.50
N VAL A 81 -6.13 -13.42 3.98
CA VAL A 81 -6.02 -13.68 2.54
C VAL A 81 -7.42 -13.93 1.99
N ASP A 82 -8.20 -12.86 1.81
CA ASP A 82 -9.48 -12.89 1.11
C ASP A 82 -9.37 -12.40 -0.35
N ASP A 83 -8.16 -12.10 -0.84
CA ASP A 83 -7.92 -11.74 -2.25
C ASP A 83 -7.41 -13.00 -3.00
N PRO A 84 -8.19 -13.58 -3.93
CA PRO A 84 -7.74 -14.72 -4.72
C PRO A 84 -6.71 -14.23 -5.75
N HIS A 85 -5.44 -14.11 -5.32
CA HIS A 85 -4.36 -13.86 -6.25
C HIS A 85 -4.01 -15.17 -6.98
N PRO A 86 -4.07 -15.24 -8.32
CA PRO A 86 -3.78 -16.46 -9.08
C PRO A 86 -2.30 -16.90 -9.08
N ASP A 87 -1.43 -16.18 -8.37
CA ASP A 87 0.02 -16.39 -8.35
C ASP A 87 0.56 -16.37 -6.91
N ALA A 88 -0.15 -17.02 -5.97
CA ALA A 88 0.37 -17.20 -4.63
C ALA A 88 1.71 -17.96 -4.70
N ILE A 89 2.81 -17.25 -4.45
CA ILE A 89 4.14 -17.82 -4.35
C ILE A 89 4.10 -18.88 -3.23
N PRO A 90 4.58 -20.11 -3.46
CA PRO A 90 4.50 -21.17 -2.46
C PRO A 90 5.22 -20.74 -1.18
N GLN A 91 4.48 -20.64 -0.08
CA GLN A 91 5.08 -20.49 1.24
C GLN A 91 5.85 -21.78 1.52
N PHE A 92 7.17 -21.69 1.62
CA PHE A 92 8.02 -22.82 2.02
C PHE A 92 7.54 -23.34 3.39
N ARG A 93 6.88 -24.51 3.38
CA ARG A 93 6.76 -25.34 4.59
C ARG A 93 8.16 -25.82 4.95
N LYS A 94 8.60 -25.47 6.17
CA LYS A 94 9.71 -26.15 6.81
C LYS A 94 9.10 -27.32 7.57
N ASP A 95 9.34 -28.52 7.05
CA ASP A 95 9.19 -29.77 7.79
C ASP A 95 10.34 -29.91 8.80
#